data_AF-A0A2U2Z9B8-F1
#
_entry.id   AF-A0A2U2Z9B8-F1
#
_cell.length_a   1.000
_cell.length_b   1.000
_cell.length_c   1.000
_cell.angle_alpha   90.00
_cell.angle_beta   90.00
_cell.angle_gamma   90.00
#
_symmetry.space_group_name_H-M   'P 1'
#
loop_
_entity.id
_entity.type
_entity.pdbx_description
1 polymer ?
#
loop_
_entity_poly.entity_id
_entity_poly.type
_entity_poly.pdbx_seq_one_letter_code
_entity_poly.pdbx_strand_id
1 'polypeptide(L)'
;MHRRFEAVAPNVLRVGDMTEIETGEGKRYLATVLDLFSRRLLGCAMGAHHDAGLVGASLQMAAATRGARSTARSFTATGEDAPGCRRCGCP
;
A
#
# COMPACT_ATOMS: atom_id res chain seq x y z
N MET A 1 16.30 -14.48 -13.82
CA MET A 1 16.06 -14.18 -12.38
C MET A 1 15.25 -15.32 -11.77
N HIS A 2 15.74 -15.98 -10.71
CA HIS A 2 14.94 -16.93 -9.92
C HIS A 2 14.46 -16.22 -8.65
N ARG A 3 13.22 -15.72 -8.65
CA ARG A 3 12.58 -15.18 -7.44
C ARG A 3 11.81 -16.31 -6.76
N ARG A 4 12.02 -16.50 -5.46
CA ARG A 4 11.31 -17.49 -4.65
C ARG A 4 10.09 -16.83 -4.00
N PHE A 5 8.89 -17.19 -4.46
CA PHE A 5 7.60 -16.69 -3.95
C PHE A 5 6.88 -17.76 -3.12
N GLU A 6 7.63 -18.46 -2.28
CA GLU A 6 7.11 -19.53 -1.44
C GLU A 6 7.22 -19.09 0.03
N ALA A 7 6.08 -18.98 0.69
CA ALA A 7 6.01 -18.64 2.12
C ALA A 7 5.69 -19.92 2.91
N VAL A 8 6.55 -20.27 3.87
CA VAL A 8 6.41 -21.51 4.66
C VAL A 8 5.65 -21.32 5.98
N ALA A 9 5.38 -20.07 6.37
CA ALA A 9 4.63 -19.71 7.58
C ALA A 9 4.07 -18.27 7.47
N PRO A 10 3.08 -17.88 8.28
CA PRO A 10 2.64 -16.49 8.35
C PRO A 10 3.77 -15.53 8.77
N ASN A 11 3.71 -14.28 8.31
CA ASN A 11 4.62 -13.18 8.63
C ASN A 11 6.08 -13.33 8.15
N VAL A 12 6.40 -14.31 7.30
CA VAL A 12 7.78 -14.51 6.79
C VAL A 12 8.01 -13.88 5.42
N LEU A 13 6.97 -13.76 4.61
CA LEU A 13 7.05 -13.20 3.26
C LEU A 13 5.80 -12.38 2.97
N ARG A 14 6.03 -11.13 2.56
CA ARG A 14 4.98 -10.16 2.24
C ARG A 14 5.16 -9.71 0.81
N VAL A 15 4.04 -9.47 0.12
CA VAL A 15 4.02 -8.93 -1.23
C VAL A 15 3.26 -7.61 -1.23
N GLY A 16 3.79 -6.64 -1.95
CA GLY A 16 3.10 -5.37 -2.21
C GLY A 16 2.58 -5.36 -3.65
N ASP A 17 1.41 -4.75 -3.86
CA ASP A 17 0.85 -4.49 -5.19
C ASP A 17 0.39 -3.03 -5.30
N MET A 18 0.36 -2.52 -6.52
CA MET A 18 -0.18 -1.20 -6.86
C MET A 18 -1.15 -1.34 -8.02
N THR A 19 -2.41 -1.02 -7.77
CA THR A 19 -3.49 -1.17 -8.74
C THR A 19 -4.06 0.20 -9.14
N GLU A 20 -4.21 0.45 -10.44
CA GLU A 20 -5.03 1.56 -10.95
C GLU A 20 -6.48 1.09 -11.08
N ILE A 21 -7.42 1.88 -10.55
CA ILE A 21 -8.85 1.60 -10.52
C ILE A 21 -9.56 2.76 -11.21
N GLU A 22 -10.25 2.47 -12.30
CA GLU A 22 -11.15 3.43 -12.94
C GLU A 22 -12.44 3.57 -12.12
N THR A 23 -12.82 4.81 -11.80
CA THR A 23 -14.05 5.11 -11.07
C THR A 23 -14.86 6.18 -11.80
N GLY A 24 -16.13 6.39 -11.40
CA GLY A 24 -16.95 7.49 -11.93
C GLY A 24 -16.40 8.89 -11.63
N GLU A 25 -15.45 9.01 -10.70
CA GLU A 25 -14.76 10.24 -10.32
C GLU A 25 -13.36 10.37 -10.97
N GLY A 26 -13.03 9.45 -11.88
CA GLY A 26 -11.70 9.33 -12.49
C GLY A 26 -10.84 8.23 -11.88
N LYS A 27 -9.59 8.13 -12.32
CA LYS A 27 -8.62 7.11 -11.88
C LYS A 27 -8.27 7.29 -10.41
N ARG A 28 -8.16 6.17 -9.69
CA ARG A 28 -7.59 6.09 -8.34
C ARG A 28 -6.53 5.02 -8.29
N TYR A 29 -5.57 5.18 -7.40
CA TYR A 29 -4.49 4.22 -7.19
C TYR A 29 -4.64 3.59 -5.81
N LEU A 30 -4.48 2.28 -5.73
CA LEU A 30 -4.57 1.48 -4.51
C LEU A 30 -3.25 0.74 -4.30
N ALA A 31 -2.54 1.07 -3.23
CA ALA A 31 -1.40 0.29 -2.75
C ALA A 31 -1.88 -0.74 -1.73
N THR A 32 -1.40 -1.99 -1.83
CA THR A 32 -1.72 -3.06 -0.88
C THR A 32 -0.48 -3.80 -0.42
N VAL A 33 -0.54 -4.37 0.78
CA VAL A 33 0.48 -5.27 1.32
C VAL A 33 -0.20 -6.52 1.88
N LEU A 34 0.15 -7.67 1.35
CA LEU A 34 -0.40 -8.98 1.71
C LEU A 34 0.65 -9.85 2.39
N ASP A 35 0.24 -10.64 3.38
CA ASP A 35 0.99 -11.81 3.83
C ASP A 35 0.84 -12.94 2.80
N LEU A 36 1.95 -13.46 2.26
CA LEU A 36 1.88 -14.42 1.16
C LEU A 36 1.42 -15.81 1.60
N PHE A 37 1.65 -16.20 2.86
CA PHE A 37 1.20 -17.48 3.38
C PHE A 37 -0.30 -17.46 3.68
N SER A 38 -0.77 -16.48 4.45
CA SER A 38 -2.16 -16.44 4.91
C SER A 38 -3.10 -15.67 3.97
N ARG A 39 -2.56 -15.05 2.91
CA ARG A 39 -3.29 -14.13 2.00
C ARG A 39 -4.01 -12.99 2.73
N ARG A 40 -3.53 -12.62 3.92
CA ARG A 40 -4.17 -11.59 4.75
C ARG A 40 -3.68 -10.22 4.29
N LEU A 41 -4.62 -9.29 4.10
CA LEU A 41 -4.30 -7.88 3.86
C LEU A 41 -3.76 -7.26 5.16
N LEU A 42 -2.48 -6.89 5.14
CA LEU A 42 -1.78 -6.30 6.27
C LEU A 42 -1.85 -4.78 6.26
N GLY A 43 -1.98 -4.16 5.08
CA GLY A 43 -2.14 -2.73 4.92
C GLY A 43 -2.60 -2.35 3.51
N CYS A 44 -3.29 -1.23 3.39
CA CYS A 44 -3.69 -0.66 2.10
C CYS A 44 -3.84 0.87 2.19
N ALA A 45 -3.59 1.58 1.10
CA ALA A 45 -3.80 3.01 1.00
C ALA A 45 -4.34 3.36 -0.39
N MET A 46 -5.24 4.35 -0.49
CA MET A 46 -5.82 4.79 -1.77
C MET A 46 -5.67 6.30 -1.98
N GLY A 47 -5.32 6.70 -3.20
CA GLY A 47 -5.06 8.10 -3.57
C GLY A 47 -5.38 8.41 -5.03
N ALA A 48 -5.29 9.69 -5.38
CA ALA A 48 -5.49 10.18 -6.75
C ALA A 48 -4.25 10.02 -7.65
N HIS A 49 -3.08 9.77 -7.05
CA HIS A 49 -1.80 9.69 -7.75
C HIS A 49 -1.06 8.39 -7.44
N HIS A 50 -0.32 7.90 -8.43
CA HIS A 50 0.59 6.77 -8.29
C HIS A 50 1.92 7.27 -7.70
N ASP A 51 2.03 7.31 -6.37
CA ASP A 51 3.21 7.85 -5.69
C ASP A 51 3.77 6.97 -4.56
N ALA A 52 4.97 7.32 -4.11
CA ALA A 52 5.67 6.63 -3.03
C ALA A 52 5.01 6.84 -1.66
N GLY A 53 4.22 7.91 -1.48
CA GLY A 53 3.48 8.18 -0.25
C GLY A 53 2.43 7.10 -0.01
N LEU A 54 1.73 6.70 -1.07
CA LEU A 54 0.74 5.64 -1.04
C LEU A 54 1.35 4.28 -0.64
N VAL A 55 2.49 3.93 -1.26
CA VAL A 55 3.23 2.71 -0.91
C VAL A 55 3.72 2.78 0.53
N GLY A 56 4.30 3.91 0.94
CA GLY A 56 4.77 4.14 2.31
C GLY A 56 3.67 3.96 3.36
N ALA A 57 2.49 4.54 3.12
CA ALA A 57 1.33 4.41 4.00
C ALA A 57 0.88 2.95 4.14
N SER A 58 0.78 2.22 3.03
CA SER A 58 0.42 0.79 3.05
C SER A 58 1.43 -0.07 3.84
N LEU A 59 2.73 0.25 3.74
CA LEU A 59 3.79 -0.43 4.49
C LEU A 59 3.76 -0.09 5.98
N GLN A 60 3.49 1.16 6.34
CA GLN A 60 3.33 1.57 7.74
C GLN A 60 2.18 0.83 8.41
N MET A 61 1.03 0.73 7.74
CA MET A 61 -0.11 -0.07 8.21
C MET A 61 0.24 -1.55 8.36
N ALA A 62 0.96 -2.12 7.38
CA ALA A 62 1.41 -3.50 7.45
C ALA A 62 2.45 -3.75 8.57
N ALA A 63 3.25 -2.76 8.91
CA ALA A 63 4.19 -2.83 10.02
C ALA A 63 3.47 -2.81 11.37
N ALA A 64 2.44 -1.98 11.53
CA ALA A 64 1.61 -1.91 12.73
C ALA A 64 0.84 -3.22 13.03
N THR A 65 0.64 -4.05 12.01
CA THR A 65 -0.05 -5.35 12.13
C THR A 65 0.85 -6.49 12.67
N ARG A 66 2.16 -6.29 12.84
CA ARG A 66 3.06 -7.35 13.36
C ARG A 66 2.63 -7.77 14.78
N GLY A 67 2.28 -9.06 14.94
CA GLY A 67 1.97 -9.67 16.25
C GLY A 67 0.49 -9.67 16.65
N ALA A 68 -0.39 -8.95 15.94
CA ALA A 68 -1.82 -8.91 16.24
C ALA A 68 -2.67 -9.54 15.12
N ARG A 69 -3.72 -10.28 15.49
CA ARG A 69 -4.82 -10.65 14.58
C ARG A 69 -5.74 -9.44 14.37
N SER A 70 -5.21 -8.34 13.84
CA SER A 70 -6.01 -7.21 13.38
C SER A 70 -6.91 -7.62 12.20
N THR A 71 -8.21 -7.52 12.40
CA THR A 71 -9.20 -7.44 11.31
C THR A 71 -8.92 -6.16 10.52
N ALA A 72 -8.72 -6.29 9.20
CA ALA A 72 -8.38 -5.16 8.34
C ALA A 72 -9.42 -4.04 8.48
N ARG A 73 -9.03 -2.90 9.07
CA ARG A 73 -9.85 -1.68 9.03
C ARG A 73 -9.01 -0.44 9.22
N SER A 74 -8.69 0.21 8.10
CA SER A 74 -8.67 1.67 7.96
C SER A 74 -8.32 2.01 6.51
N PHE A 75 -9.29 2.55 5.78
CA PHE A 75 -9.05 3.27 4.54
C PHE A 75 -8.64 4.69 4.91
N THR A 76 -7.34 4.98 4.92
CA THR A 76 -6.88 6.36 4.85
C THR A 76 -7.00 6.78 3.40
N ALA A 77 -8.06 7.52 3.07
CA ALA A 77 -8.03 8.39 1.92
C ALA A 77 -6.97 9.45 2.26
N THR A 78 -5.82 9.42 1.59
CA THR A 78 -4.93 10.59 1.56
C THR A 78 -5.70 11.68 0.83
N GLY A 79 -6.53 12.41 1.57
CA GLY A 79 -7.10 13.68 1.15
C GLY A 79 -6.06 14.74 1.42
N GLU A 80 -5.32 15.11 0.38
CA GLU A 80 -4.45 16.29 0.22
C GLU A 80 -4.02 16.22 -1.27
N ASP A 81 -4.57 16.97 -2.23
CA ASP A 81 -4.68 18.43 -2.28
C ASP A 81 -3.47 19.12 -1.63
N ALA A 82 -2.27 18.68 -1.99
CA ALA A 82 -1.08 19.51 -1.84
C ALA A 82 -0.98 20.44 -3.07
N PRO A 83 -1.33 21.73 -2.97
CA PRO A 83 -1.07 22.67 -4.05
C PRO A 83 0.45 22.90 -4.16
N GLY A 84 1.03 22.41 -5.24
CA GLY A 84 2.34 22.85 -5.72
C GLY A 84 3.52 22.38 -4.87
N CYS A 85 4.20 21.33 -5.34
CA CYS A 85 5.61 21.16 -5.05
C CYS A 85 6.40 22.36 -5.61
N ARG A 86 6.55 23.42 -4.81
CA ARG A 86 7.52 24.52 -5.04
C ARG A 86 8.75 24.35 -4.15
N ARG A 87 9.22 23.11 -3.93
CA ARG A 87 10.39 22.87 -3.08
C ARG A 87 11.38 21.82 -3.54
N CYS A 88 11.31 21.38 -4.79
CA CYS A 88 12.46 20.78 -5.45
C CYS A 88 12.92 21.75 -6.55
N GLY A 89 13.89 22.60 -6.24
CA GLY A 89 14.67 23.30 -7.26
C GLY A 89 15.53 22.29 -8.02
N CYS A 90 14.90 21.54 -8.92
CA CYS A 90 15.57 20.67 -9.87
C CYS A 90 15.67 21.44 -11.21
N PRO A 91 16.82 21.40 -11.91
CA PRO A 91 17.00 22.06 -13.20
C PRO A 91 16.06 21.52 -14.28
#